data_AF-A0A4U2DKK8-F1
#
_entry.id   AF-A0A4U2DKK8-F1
#
_cell.length_a   1.000
_cell.length_b   1.000
_cell.length_c   1.000
_cell.angle_alpha   90.00
_cell.angle_beta   90.00
_cell.angle_gamma   90.00
#
_symmetry.space_group_name_H-M   'P 1'
#
loop_
_entity.id
_entity.type
_entity.pdbx_description
1 polymer ?
#
loop_
_entity_poly.entity_id
_entity_poly.type
_entity_poly.pdbx_seq_one_letter_code
_entity_poly.pdbx_strand_id
1 'polypeptide(L)' 'VWATFTAVMSGEQKDKLTSVLELIHLKDEAANLAGNLSHGQKQWLEIGMLLMQNPKLLLVDEPVAGMT' A
#
# COMPACT_ATOMS: atom_id res chain seq x y z
N VAL A 1 -3.00 -21.25 9.60
CA VAL A 1 -1.65 -21.14 8.97
C VAL A 1 -1.67 -21.60 7.52
N TRP A 2 -2.04 -22.85 7.22
CA TRP A 2 -2.13 -23.33 5.82
C TRP A 2 -3.08 -22.51 4.92
N ALA A 3 -4.23 -22.08 5.45
CA ALA A 3 -5.19 -21.26 4.72
C ALA A 3 -4.63 -19.91 4.23
N THR A 4 -3.60 -19.37 4.89
CA THR A 4 -2.97 -18.10 4.49
C THR A 4 -2.10 -18.27 3.25
N PHE A 5 -1.47 -19.43 3.06
CA PHE A 5 -0.65 -19.73 1.89
C PHE A 5 -1.47 -20.01 0.62
N THR A 6 -2.75 -20.38 0.77
CA THR A 6 -3.66 -20.66 -0.35
C THR A 6 -4.73 -19.59 -0.53
N ALA A 7 -4.69 -18.51 0.26
CA ALA A 7 -5.69 -17.46 0.20
C ALA A 7 -5.59 -16.72 -1.14
N VAL A 8 -6.72 -16.59 -1.82
CA VAL A 8 -6.86 -15.79 -3.03
C VAL A 8 -7.67 -14.54 -2.68
N MET A 9 -7.26 -13.38 -3.20
CA MET A 9 -7.96 -12.13 -2.99
C MET A 9 -9.37 -12.17 -3.62
N SER A 10 -10.38 -11.76 -2.87
CA SER A 10 -11.73 -11.52 -3.39
C SER A 10 -11.74 -10.34 -4.38
N GLY A 11 -12.82 -10.20 -5.16
CA GLY A 11 -13.01 -9.05 -6.05
C GLY A 11 -12.94 -7.72 -5.29
N GLU A 12 -13.67 -7.63 -4.18
CA GLU A 12 -13.67 -6.45 -3.29
C GLU A 12 -12.27 -6.12 -2.76
N GLN A 13 -11.46 -7.12 -2.41
CA GLN A 13 -10.08 -6.89 -1.96
C GLN A 13 -9.19 -6.34 -3.08
N LYS A 14 -9.40 -6.78 -4.33
CA LYS A 14 -8.68 -6.26 -5.50
C LYS A 14 -9.11 -4.84 -5.84
N ASP A 15 -10.40 -4.55 -5.75
CA ASP A 15 -10.93 -3.20 -5.98
C ASP A 15 -10.35 -2.24 -4.95
N LYS A 16 -10.37 -2.62 -3.67
CA LYS A 16 -9.75 -1.83 -2.60
C LYS A 16 -8.25 -1.62 -2.81
N LEU A 17 -7.51 -2.67 -3.16
CA LEU A 17 -6.08 -2.58 -3.47
C LEU A 17 -5.84 -1.55 -4.58
N THR A 18 -6.64 -1.61 -5.65
CA THR A 18 -6.53 -0.69 -6.79
C THR A 18 -6.78 0.76 -6.36
N SER A 19 -7.84 1.02 -5.59
CA SER A 19 -8.15 2.36 -5.07
C SER A 19 -7.06 2.90 -4.13
N VAL A 20 -6.46 2.04 -3.30
CA VAL A 20 -5.36 2.45 -2.40
C VAL A 20 -4.10 2.77 -3.20
N LEU A 21 -3.75 1.95 -4.20
CA LEU A 21 -2.59 2.21 -5.07
C LEU A 21 -2.76 3.51 -5.87
N GLU A 22 -3.97 3.83 -6.30
CA GLU A 22 -4.29 5.12 -6.93
C GLU A 22 -4.13 6.29 -5.96
N LEU A 23 -4.62 6.16 -4.72
CA LEU A 23 -4.53 7.19 -3.69
C LEU A 23 -3.08 7.56 -3.33
N ILE A 24 -2.18 6.57 -3.33
CA ILE A 24 -0.76 6.78 -3.00
C ILE A 24 0.13 6.96 -4.25
N HIS A 25 -0.47 7.07 -5.44
CA HIS A 25 0.23 7.22 -6.72
C HIS A 25 1.23 6.09 -7.06
N LEU A 26 0.96 4.86 -6.63
CA LEU A 26 1.79 3.67 -6.93
C LEU A 26 1.12 2.65 -7.85
N LYS A 27 0.03 3.03 -8.55
CA LYS A 27 -0.67 2.13 -9.48
C LYS A 27 0.24 1.53 -10.55
N ASP A 28 1.10 2.34 -11.16
CA ASP A 28 2.01 1.90 -12.22
C ASP A 28 3.17 1.02 -11.68
N GLU A 29 3.41 1.09 -10.38
CA GLU A 29 4.44 0.32 -9.67
C GLU A 29 3.90 -0.99 -9.07
N ALA A 30 2.62 -1.32 -9.27
CA ALA A 30 1.96 -2.45 -8.60
C ALA A 30 2.62 -3.82 -8.86
N ALA A 31 3.28 -3.97 -10.02
CA ALA A 31 4.00 -5.19 -10.41
C ALA A 31 5.50 -5.16 -10.07
N ASN A 32 6.00 -4.02 -9.58
CA ASN A 32 7.42 -3.85 -9.28
C ASN A 32 7.73 -4.34 -7.85
N LEU A 33 8.93 -4.88 -7.68
CA LEU A 33 9.42 -5.26 -6.36
C LEU A 33 9.63 -4.01 -5.51
N ALA A 34 9.18 -4.04 -4.25
CA ALA A 34 9.35 -2.94 -3.32
C ALA A 34 10.82 -2.49 -3.18
N GLY A 35 11.79 -3.39 -3.39
CA GLY A 35 13.22 -3.06 -3.40
C GLY A 35 13.62 -2.01 -4.44
N ASN A 36 12.92 -1.96 -5.58
CA ASN A 36 13.20 -1.08 -6.71
C ASN A 36 12.57 0.31 -6.57
N LEU A 37 11.66 0.48 -5.61
CA LEU A 37 11.03 1.76 -5.33
C LEU A 37 12.04 2.77 -4.75
N SER A 38 11.84 4.04 -5.09
CA SER A 38 12.55 5.15 -4.45
C SER A 38 12.26 5.21 -2.95
N HIS A 39 13.06 5.96 -2.20
CA HIS A 39 12.84 6.10 -0.77
C HIS A 39 11.45 6.66 -0.43
N GLY A 40 11.01 7.73 -1.13
CA GLY A 40 9.67 8.29 -0.96
C GLY A 40 8.56 7.33 -1.38
N GLN A 41 8.74 6.59 -2.48
CA GLN A 41 7.76 5.57 -2.90
C GLN A 41 7.62 4.44 -1.86
N LYS A 42 8.71 4.05 -1.19
CA LYS A 42 8.67 3.07 -0.09
C LYS A 42 7.88 3.58 1.12
N GLN A 43 8.01 4.85 1.48
CA GLN A 43 7.19 5.47 2.54
C GLN A 43 5.70 5.45 2.18
N TRP A 44 5.35 5.78 0.93
CA TRP A 44 3.96 5.69 0.47
C TRP A 44 3.44 4.25 0.45
N LEU A 45 4.26 3.28 0.06
CA LEU A 45 3.91 1.87 0.12
C LEU A 45 3.60 1.45 1.57
N GLU A 46 4.40 1.88 2.55
CA GLU A 46 4.13 1.63 3.98
C GLU A 46 2.79 2.20 4.42
N ILE A 47 2.48 3.44 4.07
CA ILE A 47 1.17 4.06 4.34
C ILE A 47 0.05 3.27 3.65
N GLY A 48 0.23 2.88 2.39
CA GLY A 48 -0.73 2.08 1.64
C GLY A 48 -1.05 0.75 2.31
N MET A 49 -0.03 0.06 2.83
CA MET A 49 -0.21 -1.19 3.59
C MET A 49 -1.05 -0.98 4.86
N LEU A 50 -0.91 0.17 5.53
CA LEU A 50 -1.74 0.51 6.69
C LEU A 50 -3.18 0.83 6.29
N LEU A 51 -3.39 1.59 5.20
CA LEU A 51 -4.73 1.91 4.69
C LEU A 51 -5.53 0.67 4.28
N MET A 52 -4.85 -0.36 3.79
CA MET A 52 -5.50 -1.64 3.46
C MET A 52 -6.21 -2.29 4.67
N GLN A 53 -5.82 -1.97 5.89
CA GLN A 53 -6.46 -2.47 7.12
C GLN A 53 -7.77 -1.75 7.48
N ASN A 54 -8.19 -0.75 6.68
CA ASN A 54 -9.38 0.07 6.94
C ASN A 54 -9.35 0.79 8.31
N PRO A 55 -8.26 1.51 8.67
CA PRO A 55 -8.19 2.20 9.95
C PRO A 55 -9.20 3.34 10.02
N LYS A 56 -9.79 3.57 11.19
CA LYS A 56 -10.69 4.72 11.44
C LYS A 56 -9.93 6.04 11.63
N LEU A 57 -8.68 5.97 12.05
CA LEU A 57 -7.77 7.08 12.27
C LEU A 57 -6.35 6.57 12.05
N LEU A 58 -5.57 7.31 11.26
CA LEU A 58 -4.15 7.06 11.05
C LEU A 58 -3.40 8.32 11.51
N LEU A 59 -2.55 8.19 12.51
CA LEU A 59 -1.66 9.26 12.97
C LEU A 59 -0.29 9.01 12.33
N VAL A 60 0.16 9.96 11.52
CA VAL A 60 1.48 9.92 10.90
C VAL A 60 2.25 11.12 11.41
N ASP A 61 3.33 10.85 12.14
CA ASP A 61 4.25 11.90 12.57
C ASP A 61 5.26 12.13 11.44
N GLU A 62 5.48 13.38 11.07
CA GLU A 62 6.40 13.82 10.00
C GLU A 62 6.29 13.09 8.61
N PRO A 63 5.14 13.10 7.91
CA PRO A 63 5.04 12.39 6.63
C PRO A 63 5.77 13.04 5.44
N VAL A 64 6.00 14.36 5.46
CA VAL A 64 6.31 15.14 4.23
C VAL A 64 7.78 15.57 4.15
N ALA A 65 8.56 15.47 5.23
CA ALA A 65 9.92 16.00 5.27
C ALA A 65 10.92 15.31 4.31
N GLY A 66 10.57 14.13 3.76
CA GLY A 66 11.40 13.36 2.84
C GLY A 66 10.82 13.18 1.43
N MET A 67 9.76 13.91 1.07
CA MET A 67 9.00 13.71 -0.17
C MET A 67 9.40 14.60 -1.37
N THR A 68 10.55 15.28 -1.30
CA THR A 68 11.09 16.07 -2.42
C THR A 68 11.92 15.25 -3.37
#